data_AF-A0A3N5Z4M8-F1
#
_entry.id   AF-A0A3N5Z4M8-F1
#
_cell.length_a   1.000
_cell.length_b   1.000
_cell.length_c   1.000
_cell.angle_alpha   90.00
_cell.angle_beta   90.00
_cell.angle_gamma   90.00
#
_symmetry.space_group_name_H-M   'P 1'
#
loop_
_entity.id
_entity.type
_entity.pdbx_description
1 polymer ?
#
loop_
_entity_poly.entity_id
_entity_poly.type
_entity_poly.pdbx_seq_one_letter_code
_entity_poly.pdbx_strand_id
1 'polypeptide(L)'
;MRNQRGIALVVALILAVLMSLLALSLTLSSMKEAATSNEFENHEKALLVADAGFNEVKQMLRGRNLDQILRTSSSVPRYVANPSSWPTAVRMPVLPIDARNIDFDSPPSSTSGRNVTGLMTPPLGRLITTSAYSGRYFAKLTDNEDEGPWGLPDDPRTDHDGFVYLRVVGIQRGHFGEVNTHGTQVKNSVAVVEVQLKRDMTFALESPLSVYGQNVTSNFSGNSFDLDGYDHSGMTYNQVVGGHSDQDLPAFPGISCLYDAAGQGDAAGGVAAVTGSLSDQQQNNIVGEGGTPSVRDATQDVRDSPNTDAINIFDGNFLVNFANSMAAVADYKYPAGASLSGDEIELGTSENPKITLALGDLQLNGSGEGAGIMIVRGTLDIGGSFTYDGVILVLGEGELRLHGANKSFLGGIYVVNVTENADGSATFGRPALDIQGNSRFYMKSDSIAMGYSLLPMRVLSWREVTPEIEPLLTSN
;
A
#
# COMPACT_ATOMS: atom_id res chain seq x y z
N MET A 1 -49.44 75.92 -20.76
CA MET A 1 -48.45 74.99 -21.39
C MET A 1 -47.07 74.94 -20.71
N ARG A 2 -46.67 75.90 -19.86
CA ARG A 2 -45.35 75.88 -19.17
C ARG A 2 -45.24 74.85 -18.03
N ASN A 3 -46.32 74.59 -17.29
CA ASN A 3 -46.32 73.63 -16.15
C ASN A 3 -46.28 72.14 -16.55
N GLN A 4 -46.80 71.76 -17.73
CA GLN A 4 -46.77 70.37 -18.20
C GLN A 4 -45.37 69.93 -18.66
N ARG A 5 -44.55 70.87 -19.15
CA ARG A 5 -43.17 70.60 -19.58
C ARG A 5 -42.23 70.29 -18.41
N GLY A 6 -42.45 70.89 -17.23
CA GLY A 6 -41.66 70.62 -16.03
C GLY A 6 -41.92 69.22 -15.44
N ILE A 7 -43.19 68.81 -15.37
CA ILE A 7 -43.57 67.46 -14.88
C ILE A 7 -43.07 66.37 -15.84
N ALA A 8 -43.19 66.59 -17.15
CA ALA A 8 -42.67 65.65 -18.16
C ALA A 8 -41.15 65.44 -18.04
N LEU A 9 -40.39 66.51 -17.73
CA LEU A 9 -38.94 66.42 -17.53
C LEU A 9 -38.57 65.67 -16.25
N VAL A 10 -39.31 65.87 -15.15
CA VAL A 10 -39.11 65.13 -13.90
C VAL A 10 -39.42 63.64 -14.07
N VAL A 11 -40.52 63.31 -14.76
CA VAL A 11 -40.88 61.90 -15.06
C VAL A 11 -39.82 61.25 -15.96
N ALA A 12 -39.35 61.94 -17.00
CA ALA A 12 -38.29 61.45 -17.86
C ALA A 12 -36.96 61.23 -17.09
N LEU A 13 -36.63 62.12 -16.15
CA LEU A 13 -35.44 61.99 -15.31
C LEU A 13 -35.54 60.82 -14.33
N ILE A 14 -36.71 60.64 -13.69
CA ILE A 14 -36.96 59.48 -12.81
C ILE A 14 -36.88 58.17 -13.62
N LEU A 15 -37.48 58.12 -14.80
CA LEU A 15 -37.39 56.95 -15.69
C LEU A 15 -35.95 56.68 -16.16
N ALA A 16 -35.18 57.72 -16.48
CA ALA A 16 -33.78 57.57 -16.85
C ALA A 16 -32.91 57.06 -15.70
N VAL A 17 -33.14 57.54 -14.47
CA VAL A 17 -32.44 57.04 -13.27
C VAL A 17 -32.84 55.60 -12.95
N LEU A 18 -34.11 55.23 -13.09
CA LEU A 18 -34.56 53.86 -12.88
C LEU A 18 -33.95 52.91 -13.93
N MET A 19 -33.91 53.32 -15.20
CA MET A 19 -33.30 52.53 -16.27
C MET A 19 -31.77 52.41 -16.09
N SER A 20 -31.09 53.47 -15.63
CA SER A 20 -29.64 53.39 -15.37
C SER A 20 -29.31 52.49 -14.19
N LEU A 21 -30.13 52.52 -13.11
CA LEU A 21 -29.99 51.61 -11.98
C LEU A 21 -30.26 50.16 -12.39
N LEU A 22 -31.26 49.91 -13.23
CA LEU A 22 -31.55 48.58 -13.78
C LEU A 22 -30.37 48.09 -14.64
N ALA A 23 -29.85 48.92 -15.53
CA ALA A 23 -28.71 48.57 -16.38
C ALA A 23 -27.46 48.26 -15.57
N LEU A 24 -27.17 49.06 -14.53
CA LEU A 24 -26.05 48.82 -13.61
C LEU A 24 -26.22 47.51 -12.82
N SER A 25 -27.44 47.23 -12.34
CA SER A 25 -27.73 45.98 -11.64
C SER A 25 -27.52 44.76 -12.53
N LEU A 26 -27.97 44.82 -13.79
CA LEU A 26 -27.80 43.74 -14.75
C LEU A 26 -26.32 43.52 -15.12
N THR A 27 -25.55 44.59 -15.28
CA THR A 27 -24.11 44.47 -15.53
C THR A 27 -23.37 43.88 -14.33
N LEU A 28 -23.67 44.32 -13.11
CA LEU A 28 -23.09 43.74 -11.89
C LEU A 28 -23.48 42.26 -11.72
N SER A 29 -24.71 41.87 -12.05
CA SER A 29 -25.16 40.47 -12.02
C SER A 29 -24.38 39.63 -13.03
N SER A 30 -24.30 40.09 -14.28
CA SER A 30 -23.59 39.39 -15.36
C SER A 30 -22.10 39.24 -15.08
N MET A 31 -21.44 40.26 -14.50
CA MET A 31 -20.04 40.16 -14.10
C MET A 31 -19.83 39.14 -12.97
N LYS A 32 -20.75 39.09 -11.99
CA LYS A 32 -20.70 38.08 -10.92
C LYS A 32 -20.90 36.67 -11.49
N GLU A 33 -21.89 36.47 -12.35
CA GLU A 33 -22.14 35.17 -13.00
C GLU A 33 -20.94 34.70 -13.82
N ALA A 34 -20.32 35.59 -14.60
CA ALA A 34 -19.11 35.27 -15.36
C ALA A 34 -17.93 34.91 -14.44
N ALA A 35 -17.72 35.65 -13.35
CA ALA A 35 -16.68 35.35 -12.38
C ALA A 35 -16.91 34.01 -11.68
N THR A 36 -18.14 33.74 -11.24
CA THR A 36 -18.51 32.46 -10.61
C THR A 36 -18.35 31.29 -11.59
N SER A 37 -18.77 31.45 -12.84
CA SER A 37 -18.62 30.40 -13.87
C SER A 37 -17.15 30.06 -14.12
N ASN A 38 -16.28 31.07 -14.19
CA ASN A 38 -14.85 30.87 -14.43
C ASN A 38 -14.15 30.22 -13.21
N GLU A 39 -14.47 30.66 -12.00
CA GLU A 39 -13.96 30.04 -10.77
C GLU A 39 -14.44 28.59 -10.64
N PHE A 40 -15.69 28.28 -11.01
CA PHE A 40 -16.22 26.92 -11.04
C PHE A 40 -15.47 26.04 -12.06
N GLU A 41 -15.30 26.51 -13.30
CA GLU A 41 -14.57 25.76 -14.35
C GLU A 41 -13.10 25.51 -13.95
N ASN A 42 -12.42 26.50 -13.39
CA ASN A 42 -11.03 26.33 -12.96
C ASN A 42 -10.90 25.42 -11.73
N HIS A 43 -11.88 25.45 -10.82
CA HIS A 43 -11.92 24.54 -9.69
C HIS A 43 -12.16 23.09 -10.13
N GLU A 44 -13.08 22.85 -11.08
CA GLU A 44 -13.28 21.52 -11.68
C GLU A 44 -11.98 21.00 -12.31
N LYS A 45 -11.27 21.85 -13.06
CA LYS A 45 -9.94 21.50 -13.59
C LYS A 45 -8.92 21.21 -12.49
N ALA A 46 -8.91 21.98 -11.41
CA ALA A 46 -8.01 21.72 -10.27
C ALA A 46 -8.32 20.37 -9.60
N LEU A 47 -9.61 20.00 -9.50
CA LEU A 47 -10.03 18.70 -8.99
C LEU A 47 -9.60 17.57 -9.92
N LEU A 48 -9.76 17.71 -11.24
CA LEU A 48 -9.27 16.74 -12.22
C LEU A 48 -7.74 16.57 -12.17
N VAL A 49 -6.99 17.65 -11.89
CA VAL A 49 -5.54 17.58 -11.65
C VAL A 49 -5.21 16.82 -10.37
N ALA A 50 -5.95 17.07 -9.28
CA ALA A 50 -5.78 16.35 -8.02
C ALA A 50 -6.07 14.86 -8.18
N ASP A 51 -7.14 14.50 -8.89
CA ASP A 51 -7.56 13.12 -9.08
C ASP A 51 -6.61 12.35 -10.02
N ALA A 52 -6.09 13.00 -11.06
CA ALA A 52 -5.02 12.45 -11.88
C ALA A 52 -3.73 12.23 -11.06
N GLY A 53 -3.35 13.21 -10.23
CA GLY A 53 -2.21 13.10 -9.32
C GLY A 53 -2.37 11.98 -8.29
N PHE A 54 -3.59 11.80 -7.77
CA PHE A 54 -3.93 10.69 -6.87
C PHE A 54 -3.68 9.33 -7.53
N ASN A 55 -4.20 9.12 -8.75
CA ASN A 55 -4.02 7.86 -9.46
C ASN A 55 -2.55 7.56 -9.75
N GLU A 56 -1.78 8.58 -10.12
CA GLU A 56 -0.33 8.45 -10.34
C GLU A 56 0.40 8.06 -9.06
N VAL A 57 0.11 8.73 -7.94
CA VAL A 57 0.74 8.46 -6.65
C VAL A 57 0.34 7.09 -6.09
N LYS A 58 -0.92 6.68 -6.27
CA LYS A 58 -1.38 5.34 -5.90
C LYS A 58 -0.56 4.25 -6.60
N GLN A 59 -0.21 4.44 -7.87
CA GLN A 59 0.66 3.51 -8.59
C GLN A 59 2.09 3.53 -8.04
N MET A 60 2.61 4.69 -7.63
CA MET A 60 3.95 4.80 -7.02
C MET A 60 4.07 4.11 -5.67
N LEU A 61 2.96 3.91 -4.94
CA LEU A 61 2.95 3.22 -3.65
C LEU A 61 3.17 1.70 -3.78
N ARG A 62 2.95 1.12 -4.97
CA ARG A 62 3.14 -0.31 -5.21
C ARG A 62 4.63 -0.68 -5.08
N GLY A 63 4.93 -1.68 -4.26
CA GLY A 63 6.29 -2.16 -4.02
C GLY A 63 7.15 -1.21 -3.17
N ARG A 64 6.55 -0.19 -2.54
CA ARG A 64 7.27 0.75 -1.66
C ARG A 64 7.01 0.42 -0.19
N ASN A 65 8.05 0.56 0.63
CA ASN A 65 7.92 0.54 2.07
C ASN A 65 7.31 1.87 2.55
N LEU A 66 6.23 1.81 3.35
CA LEU A 66 5.49 2.98 3.81
C LEU A 66 6.30 3.78 4.84
N ASP A 67 6.91 3.12 5.82
CA ASP A 67 7.80 3.76 6.81
C ASP A 67 8.91 4.57 6.14
N GLN A 68 9.52 4.03 5.08
CA GLN A 68 10.54 4.75 4.33
C GLN A 68 9.99 6.04 3.71
N ILE A 69 8.77 6.00 3.16
CA ILE A 69 8.10 7.19 2.61
C ILE A 69 7.78 8.17 3.73
N LEU A 70 7.17 7.72 4.82
CA LEU A 70 6.77 8.55 5.96
C LEU A 70 7.97 9.22 6.64
N ARG A 71 9.13 8.54 6.71
CA ARG A 71 10.40 9.09 7.22
C ARG A 71 11.09 10.05 6.26
N THR A 72 10.84 9.94 4.96
CA THR A 72 11.48 10.78 3.95
C THR A 72 11.05 12.24 4.13
N SER A 73 12.03 13.12 4.38
CA SER A 73 11.81 14.55 4.61
C SER A 73 12.36 15.39 3.46
N SER A 74 11.54 16.30 2.95
CA SER A 74 11.91 17.24 1.88
C SER A 74 11.67 18.68 2.32
N SER A 75 12.59 19.58 1.96
CA SER A 75 12.42 21.02 2.19
C SER A 75 11.53 21.63 1.09
N VAL A 76 10.30 21.95 1.44
CA VAL A 76 9.33 22.61 0.56
C VAL A 76 9.49 24.12 0.70
N PRO A 77 9.74 24.86 -0.40
CA PRO A 77 9.84 26.32 -0.36
C PRO A 77 8.55 26.96 0.18
N ARG A 78 8.72 27.98 1.00
CA ARG A 78 7.65 28.83 1.50
C ARG A 78 7.84 30.23 0.95
N TYR A 79 6.78 30.77 0.36
CA TYR A 79 6.83 32.07 -0.31
C TYR A 79 6.12 33.12 0.53
N VAL A 80 4.92 32.80 1.01
CA VAL A 80 4.12 33.71 1.83
C VAL A 80 4.37 33.43 3.32
N ALA A 81 4.52 34.50 4.11
CA ALA A 81 4.64 34.40 5.56
C ALA A 81 3.30 33.97 6.18
N ASN A 82 3.09 32.67 6.35
CA ASN A 82 2.00 32.10 7.14
C ASN A 82 2.13 32.42 8.66
N PRO A 83 1.14 33.05 9.31
CA PRO A 83 1.04 33.04 10.77
C PRO A 83 0.84 31.60 11.25
N SER A 84 1.58 31.22 12.28
CA SER A 84 1.85 29.86 12.77
C SER A 84 0.66 29.12 13.42
N SER A 85 -0.54 29.17 12.83
CA SER A 85 -1.76 28.61 13.44
C SER A 85 -2.72 27.96 12.43
N TRP A 86 -2.21 27.36 11.36
CA TRP A 86 -3.03 26.49 10.52
C TRP A 86 -3.07 25.09 11.14
N PRO A 87 -4.25 24.59 11.54
CA PRO A 87 -4.42 23.29 12.20
C PRO A 87 -3.79 22.10 11.47
N THR A 88 -3.65 22.19 10.15
CA THR A 88 -3.40 21.04 9.26
C THR A 88 -2.10 21.14 8.46
N ALA A 89 -1.19 22.05 8.83
CA ALA A 89 0.09 22.23 8.12
C ALA A 89 0.91 20.94 8.03
N VAL A 90 0.69 20.01 8.97
CA VAL A 90 1.32 18.67 9.00
C VAL A 90 0.86 17.82 7.82
N ARG A 91 -0.44 17.75 7.51
CA ARG A 91 -0.99 16.90 6.43
C ARG A 91 -0.88 17.53 5.03
N MET A 92 -0.67 18.84 4.94
CA MET A 92 -0.62 19.57 3.68
C MET A 92 0.75 19.48 2.98
N PRO A 93 0.85 18.95 1.73
CA PRO A 93 2.12 18.89 1.00
C PRO A 93 2.66 20.29 0.63
N VAL A 94 1.76 21.22 0.29
CA VAL A 94 2.01 22.64 0.05
C VAL A 94 1.00 23.46 0.86
N LEU A 95 1.39 24.63 1.36
CA LEU A 95 0.47 25.48 2.10
C LEU A 95 -0.63 26.00 1.16
N PRO A 96 -1.92 25.99 1.55
CA PRO A 96 -3.01 26.51 0.72
C PRO A 96 -2.79 27.96 0.25
N ILE A 97 -2.16 28.78 1.11
CA ILE A 97 -1.80 30.16 0.76
C ILE A 97 -0.76 30.22 -0.36
N ASP A 98 0.25 29.35 -0.36
CA ASP A 98 1.24 29.30 -1.43
C ASP A 98 0.62 28.67 -2.69
N ALA A 99 -0.18 27.60 -2.54
CA ALA A 99 -0.86 26.94 -3.64
C ALA A 99 -1.77 27.90 -4.43
N ARG A 100 -2.48 28.78 -3.74
CA ARG A 100 -3.37 29.79 -4.34
C ARG A 100 -2.61 30.94 -5.01
N ASN A 101 -1.46 31.30 -4.45
CA ASN A 101 -0.84 32.59 -4.73
C ASN A 101 0.44 32.53 -5.58
N ILE A 102 1.05 31.35 -5.71
CA ILE A 102 2.35 31.22 -6.35
C ILE A 102 2.21 30.64 -7.75
N ASP A 103 2.92 31.27 -8.67
CA ASP A 103 3.14 30.70 -9.99
C ASP A 103 4.32 29.72 -9.92
N PHE A 104 4.03 28.42 -9.85
CA PHE A 104 5.05 27.38 -9.73
C PHE A 104 5.87 27.16 -11.02
N ASP A 105 5.49 27.74 -12.17
CA ASP A 105 6.30 27.70 -13.38
C ASP A 105 7.35 28.82 -13.41
N SER A 106 7.15 29.87 -12.60
CA SER A 106 8.10 30.98 -12.44
C SER A 106 8.00 31.54 -11.01
N PRO A 107 8.40 30.75 -10.00
CA PRO A 107 8.20 31.13 -8.61
C PRO A 107 9.12 32.30 -8.21
N PRO A 108 8.66 33.21 -7.33
CA PRO A 108 9.52 34.25 -6.75
C PRO A 108 10.58 33.63 -5.83
N SER A 109 11.52 34.44 -5.33
CA SER A 109 12.47 33.96 -4.31
C SER A 109 11.73 33.50 -3.06
N SER A 110 12.00 32.28 -2.59
CA SER A 110 11.41 31.76 -1.36
C SER A 110 11.85 32.57 -0.14
N THR A 111 10.92 32.81 0.79
CA THR A 111 11.18 33.48 2.07
C THR A 111 11.85 32.51 3.07
N SER A 112 11.45 31.24 3.06
CA SER A 112 12.04 30.18 3.88
C SER A 112 11.73 28.79 3.32
N GLY A 113 12.19 27.72 3.97
CA GLY A 113 11.81 26.34 3.66
C GLY A 113 11.05 25.70 4.83
N ARG A 114 10.09 24.82 4.51
CA ARG A 114 9.36 23.98 5.47
C ARG A 114 9.76 22.53 5.24
N ASN A 115 10.24 21.86 6.29
CA ASN A 115 10.46 20.42 6.22
C ASN A 115 9.12 19.69 6.20
N VAL A 116 8.89 18.90 5.17
CA VAL A 116 7.67 18.12 4.96
C VAL A 116 8.07 16.66 4.83
N THR A 117 7.59 15.84 5.77
CA THR A 117 7.70 14.37 5.71
C THR A 117 6.64 13.76 4.80
N GLY A 118 6.88 12.55 4.28
CA GLY A 118 5.90 11.83 3.47
C GLY A 118 5.61 12.46 2.10
N LEU A 119 6.45 13.41 1.65
CA LEU A 119 6.22 14.09 0.37
C LEU A 119 6.51 13.14 -0.79
N MET A 120 5.52 12.93 -1.66
CA MET A 120 5.57 11.98 -2.78
C MET A 120 5.82 12.66 -4.13
N THR A 121 5.89 13.98 -4.14
CA THR A 121 6.18 14.80 -5.32
C THR A 121 7.44 15.63 -5.10
N PRO A 122 8.09 16.15 -6.15
CA PRO A 122 9.12 17.17 -5.98
C PRO A 122 8.63 18.37 -5.16
N PRO A 123 9.52 19.13 -4.48
CA PRO A 123 9.12 20.29 -3.66
C PRO A 123 8.36 21.39 -4.41
N LEU A 124 8.50 21.45 -5.74
CA LEU A 124 7.77 22.35 -6.63
C LEU A 124 6.58 21.68 -7.34
N GLY A 125 6.13 20.52 -6.86
CA GLY A 125 5.03 19.76 -7.43
C GLY A 125 5.35 19.12 -8.79
N ARG A 126 4.45 18.29 -9.27
CA ARG A 126 4.55 17.64 -10.58
C ARG A 126 3.52 18.19 -11.55
N LEU A 127 3.95 18.48 -12.78
CA LEU A 127 3.07 18.99 -13.84
C LEU A 127 2.29 17.85 -14.47
N ILE A 128 0.98 18.06 -14.68
CA ILE A 128 0.10 17.22 -15.48
C ILE A 128 -0.45 18.10 -16.61
N THR A 129 -0.20 17.67 -17.85
CA THR A 129 -0.70 18.35 -19.05
C THR A 129 -1.50 17.35 -19.87
N THR A 130 -2.77 17.67 -20.12
CA THR A 130 -3.66 16.93 -21.01
C THR A 130 -4.07 17.82 -22.18
N SER A 131 -4.83 17.28 -23.14
CA SER A 131 -5.42 18.08 -24.22
C SER A 131 -6.48 19.07 -23.73
N ALA A 132 -7.06 18.85 -22.54
CA ALA A 132 -8.18 19.63 -22.00
C ALA A 132 -7.76 20.62 -20.90
N TYR A 133 -6.70 20.31 -20.14
CA TYR A 133 -6.22 21.16 -19.04
C TYR A 133 -4.74 20.94 -18.74
N SER A 134 -4.11 21.93 -18.12
CA SER A 134 -2.74 21.82 -17.62
C SER A 134 -2.70 22.40 -16.22
N GLY A 135 -2.22 21.60 -15.27
CA GLY A 135 -2.12 21.97 -13.87
C GLY A 135 -1.02 21.19 -13.18
N ARG A 136 -0.86 21.45 -11.88
CA ARG A 136 0.20 20.88 -11.07
C ARG A 136 -0.39 20.24 -9.84
N TYR A 137 0.13 19.09 -9.43
CA TYR A 137 -0.28 18.46 -8.19
C TYR A 137 0.89 18.31 -7.21
N PHE A 138 0.52 18.29 -5.94
CA PHE A 138 1.42 18.00 -4.83
C PHE A 138 0.78 16.87 -4.03
N ALA A 139 1.56 15.86 -3.65
CA ALA A 139 1.04 14.74 -2.89
C ALA A 139 1.89 14.46 -1.66
N LYS A 140 1.21 14.17 -0.55
CA LYS A 140 1.84 13.78 0.71
C LYS A 140 1.07 12.62 1.34
N LEU A 141 1.84 11.66 1.83
CA LEU A 141 1.38 10.59 2.70
C LEU A 141 1.54 10.99 4.17
N THR A 142 0.58 10.61 5.00
CA THR A 142 0.64 10.71 6.46
C THR A 142 0.01 9.49 7.10
N ASP A 143 0.51 9.11 8.25
CA ASP A 143 -0.09 8.08 9.09
C ASP A 143 -1.49 8.43 9.59
N ASN A 144 -2.29 7.41 9.93
CA ASN A 144 -3.30 7.57 10.97
C ASN A 144 -2.62 7.61 12.32
N GLU A 145 -3.07 8.49 13.21
CA GLU A 145 -2.66 8.41 14.61
C GLU A 145 -3.16 7.07 15.16
N ASP A 146 -2.29 6.05 15.17
CA ASP A 146 -2.55 4.75 15.75
C ASP A 146 -2.08 4.76 17.21
N GLU A 147 -2.79 4.07 18.11
CA GLU A 147 -2.29 3.95 19.47
C GLU A 147 -1.03 3.09 19.41
N GLY A 148 0.14 3.73 19.49
CA GLY A 148 1.44 3.05 19.46
C GLY A 148 1.42 1.82 20.38
N PRO A 149 2.07 0.70 19.97
CA PRO A 149 2.02 -0.55 20.74
C PRO A 149 2.34 -0.29 22.21
N TRP A 150 1.47 -0.77 23.10
CA TRP A 150 1.68 -0.74 24.55
C TRP A 150 1.65 0.65 25.22
N GLY A 151 0.92 1.61 24.65
CA GLY A 151 0.74 2.94 25.28
C GLY A 151 1.96 3.85 25.14
N LEU A 152 2.81 3.59 24.14
CA LEU A 152 3.87 4.50 23.72
C LEU A 152 3.27 5.62 22.84
N PRO A 153 3.85 6.83 22.84
CA PRO A 153 3.45 7.87 21.90
C PRO A 153 3.64 7.38 20.46
N ASP A 154 2.62 7.55 19.64
CA ASP A 154 2.67 7.25 18.21
C ASP A 154 3.84 7.99 17.53
N ASP A 155 4.61 7.28 16.70
CA ASP A 155 5.59 7.90 15.81
C ASP A 155 4.96 8.03 14.43
N PRO A 156 4.58 9.26 13.99
CA PRO A 156 3.87 9.51 12.72
C PRO A 156 4.74 9.28 11.46
N ARG A 157 5.83 8.53 11.63
CA ARG A 157 6.82 8.14 10.62
C ARG A 157 6.90 6.63 10.46
N THR A 158 6.09 5.85 11.16
CA THR A 158 6.11 4.39 11.13
C THR A 158 4.69 3.87 11.16
N ASP A 159 4.31 3.14 10.13
CA ASP A 159 2.96 2.63 9.93
C ASP A 159 2.89 1.17 10.42
N HIS A 160 2.02 0.89 11.40
CA HIS A 160 1.91 -0.45 11.98
C HIS A 160 0.75 -1.27 11.40
N ASP A 161 -0.33 -0.61 10.99
CA ASP A 161 -1.54 -1.28 10.55
C ASP A 161 -1.69 -1.26 9.02
N GLY A 162 -0.90 -0.50 8.26
CA GLY A 162 -1.03 -0.40 6.81
C GLY A 162 -2.02 0.69 6.37
N PHE A 163 -2.57 1.47 7.29
CA PHE A 163 -3.53 2.54 7.01
C PHE A 163 -2.79 3.88 6.87
N VAL A 164 -3.07 4.59 5.79
CA VAL A 164 -2.43 5.89 5.55
C VAL A 164 -3.39 6.86 4.89
N TYR A 165 -3.23 8.13 5.20
CA TYR A 165 -3.88 9.24 4.51
C TYR A 165 -3.00 9.74 3.38
N LEU A 166 -3.53 9.73 2.15
CA LEU A 166 -2.93 10.39 1.01
C LEU A 166 -3.67 11.71 0.74
N ARG A 167 -2.96 12.82 0.87
CA ARG A 167 -3.49 14.15 0.52
C ARG A 167 -2.86 14.65 -0.76
N VAL A 168 -3.70 14.99 -1.74
CA VAL A 168 -3.30 15.52 -3.03
C VAL A 168 -3.89 16.91 -3.23
N VAL A 169 -3.03 17.89 -3.50
CA VAL A 169 -3.40 19.27 -3.79
C VAL A 169 -3.22 19.50 -5.28
N GLY A 170 -4.33 19.64 -6.01
CA GLY A 170 -4.36 20.02 -7.42
C GLY A 170 -4.43 21.54 -7.57
N ILE A 171 -3.62 22.07 -8.48
CA ILE A 171 -3.50 23.50 -8.75
C ILE A 171 -3.73 23.73 -10.24
N GLN A 172 -4.78 24.49 -10.54
CA GLN A 172 -5.05 25.00 -11.88
C GLN A 172 -4.78 26.50 -11.92
N ARG A 173 -4.00 26.93 -12.92
CA ARG A 173 -3.79 28.36 -13.18
C ARG A 173 -5.11 29.00 -13.63
N GLY A 174 -5.54 30.04 -12.90
CA GLY A 174 -6.67 30.87 -13.28
C GLY A 174 -6.33 31.84 -14.42
N HIS A 175 -7.36 32.42 -15.03
CA HIS A 175 -7.17 33.41 -16.11
C HIS A 175 -6.72 34.77 -15.57
N PHE A 176 -6.02 35.55 -16.42
CA PHE A 176 -5.50 36.88 -16.07
C PHE A 176 -6.64 37.86 -15.72
N GLY A 177 -6.67 38.36 -14.49
CA GLY A 177 -7.68 39.33 -14.03
C GLY A 177 -7.65 39.60 -12.51
N GLU A 178 -6.94 40.67 -12.13
CA GLU A 178 -7.02 41.46 -10.88
C GLU A 178 -7.06 40.74 -9.52
N VAL A 179 -5.89 40.29 -9.04
CA VAL A 179 -5.36 40.67 -7.69
C VAL A 179 -3.83 40.59 -7.73
N ASN A 180 -3.13 41.56 -7.11
CA ASN A 180 -1.70 41.41 -6.83
C ASN A 180 -1.51 40.25 -5.87
N THR A 181 -0.87 39.21 -6.37
CA THR A 181 -0.57 38.00 -5.64
C THR A 181 0.95 37.96 -5.44
N HIS A 182 1.49 37.24 -4.44
CA HIS A 182 2.88 37.43 -4.02
C HIS A 182 3.89 37.18 -5.16
N GLY A 183 4.38 38.25 -5.79
CA GLY A 183 5.27 38.19 -6.95
C GLY A 183 4.60 37.88 -8.30
N THR A 184 3.26 37.77 -8.37
CA THR A 184 2.53 37.36 -9.58
C THR A 184 1.18 38.10 -9.73
N GLN A 185 0.62 38.11 -10.94
CA GLN A 185 -0.75 38.61 -11.21
C GLN A 185 -1.77 37.46 -11.37
N VAL A 186 -1.39 36.24 -10.97
CA VAL A 186 -2.16 35.02 -11.22
C VAL A 186 -2.64 34.46 -9.88
N LYS A 187 -3.94 34.19 -9.81
CA LYS A 187 -4.57 33.47 -8.71
C LYS A 187 -4.93 32.07 -9.21
N ASN A 188 -4.43 31.04 -8.51
CA ASN A 188 -4.73 29.66 -8.86
C ASN A 188 -6.05 29.21 -8.23
N SER A 189 -6.76 28.35 -8.93
CA SER A 189 -7.80 27.50 -8.35
C SER A 189 -7.14 26.27 -7.76
N VAL A 190 -7.53 25.92 -6.54
CA VAL A 190 -6.95 24.83 -5.77
C VAL A 190 -8.07 23.87 -5.38
N ALA A 191 -7.83 22.58 -5.54
CA ALA A 191 -8.65 21.51 -5.01
C ALA A 191 -7.77 20.61 -4.14
N VAL A 192 -8.30 20.17 -3.01
CA VAL A 192 -7.59 19.29 -2.08
C VAL A 192 -8.39 18.02 -1.93
N VAL A 193 -7.79 16.89 -2.31
CA VAL A 193 -8.38 15.57 -2.13
C VAL A 193 -7.65 14.88 -1.00
N GLU A 194 -8.40 14.24 -0.11
CA GLU A 194 -7.87 13.33 0.89
C GLU A 194 -8.47 11.95 0.71
N VAL A 195 -7.59 10.96 0.67
CA VAL A 195 -7.96 9.56 0.47
C VAL A 195 -7.40 8.74 1.63
N GLN A 196 -8.26 7.91 2.22
CA GLN A 196 -7.83 6.88 3.14
C GLN A 196 -7.47 5.63 2.34
N LEU A 197 -6.22 5.20 2.48
CA LEU A 197 -5.68 4.01 1.83
C LEU A 197 -5.37 2.97 2.89
N LYS A 198 -5.62 1.71 2.55
CA LYS A 198 -5.24 0.55 3.36
C LYS A 198 -4.44 -0.42 2.53
N ARG A 199 -3.25 -0.78 3.00
CA ARG A 199 -2.47 -1.90 2.52
C ARG A 199 -3.01 -3.17 3.15
N ASP A 200 -3.22 -4.18 2.33
CA ASP A 200 -3.62 -5.48 2.82
C ASP A 200 -2.40 -6.17 3.43
N MET A 201 -2.46 -6.42 4.74
CA MET A 201 -1.39 -7.07 5.49
C MET A 201 -1.75 -8.51 5.88
N THR A 202 -2.75 -9.12 5.25
CA THR A 202 -3.17 -10.50 5.53
C THR A 202 -1.99 -11.49 5.50
N PHE A 203 -1.02 -11.27 4.62
CA PHE A 203 0.15 -12.15 4.45
C PHE A 203 1.43 -11.61 5.11
N ALA A 204 1.29 -10.80 6.16
CA ALA A 204 2.39 -10.47 7.06
C ALA A 204 2.70 -11.68 7.97
N LEU A 205 3.20 -12.76 7.37
CA LEU A 205 3.43 -14.04 8.04
C LEU A 205 4.50 -13.89 9.13
N GLU A 206 4.28 -14.54 10.27
CA GLU A 206 5.20 -14.54 11.41
C GLU A 206 6.00 -15.85 11.50
N SER A 207 6.35 -16.43 10.35
CA SER A 207 7.12 -17.68 10.27
C SER A 207 7.62 -17.91 8.84
N PRO A 208 8.79 -18.52 8.64
CA PRO A 208 9.30 -18.80 7.30
C PRO A 208 8.47 -19.89 6.60
N LEU A 209 7.80 -20.76 7.35
CA LEU A 209 6.86 -21.75 6.81
C LEU A 209 5.60 -21.82 7.69
N SER A 210 4.49 -21.37 7.13
CA SER A 210 3.16 -21.45 7.72
C SER A 210 2.31 -22.47 6.97
N VAL A 211 1.62 -23.35 7.69
CA VAL A 211 0.76 -24.39 7.11
C VAL A 211 -0.62 -24.35 7.75
N TYR A 212 -1.68 -24.29 6.94
CA TYR A 212 -3.06 -24.24 7.42
C TYR A 212 -3.79 -25.58 7.25
N GLY A 213 -4.24 -26.16 8.35
CA GLY A 213 -5.09 -27.35 8.37
C GLY A 213 -5.09 -28.09 9.71
N GLN A 214 -6.20 -28.77 10.03
CA GLN A 214 -6.33 -29.56 11.27
C GLN A 214 -5.26 -30.66 11.39
N ASN A 215 -4.85 -31.19 10.25
CA ASN A 215 -3.77 -32.15 10.10
C ASN A 215 -2.98 -31.77 8.86
N VAL A 216 -1.70 -32.16 8.83
CA VAL A 216 -0.79 -31.93 7.70
C VAL A 216 -0.23 -33.28 7.26
N THR A 217 -0.07 -33.51 5.96
CA THR A 217 0.79 -34.61 5.49
C THR A 217 2.18 -34.07 5.28
N SER A 218 3.11 -34.51 6.12
CA SER A 218 4.49 -34.05 6.08
C SER A 218 5.43 -35.22 5.85
N ASN A 219 6.38 -35.01 4.93
CA ASN A 219 7.47 -35.92 4.65
C ASN A 219 8.78 -35.11 4.68
N PHE A 220 9.70 -35.49 5.57
CA PHE A 220 11.02 -34.89 5.69
C PHE A 220 12.08 -35.94 5.36
N SER A 221 12.65 -35.87 4.15
CA SER A 221 13.60 -36.86 3.66
C SER A 221 15.03 -36.36 3.75
N GLY A 222 15.89 -37.11 4.46
CA GLY A 222 17.28 -36.74 4.72
C GLY A 222 17.43 -35.70 5.84
N ASN A 223 18.67 -35.29 6.13
CA ASN A 223 18.98 -34.37 7.24
C ASN A 223 19.66 -33.08 6.76
N SER A 224 19.27 -32.59 5.58
CA SER A 224 19.94 -31.47 4.90
C SER A 224 19.02 -30.26 4.68
N PHE A 225 17.91 -30.18 5.41
CA PHE A 225 17.08 -29.00 5.45
C PHE A 225 17.34 -28.19 6.71
N ASP A 226 17.00 -26.91 6.69
CA ASP A 226 17.12 -26.00 7.81
C ASP A 226 15.97 -24.98 7.77
N LEU A 227 15.28 -24.78 8.89
CA LEU A 227 14.20 -23.82 9.05
C LEU A 227 14.54 -22.93 10.23
N ASP A 228 14.76 -21.66 9.92
CA ASP A 228 15.22 -20.67 10.86
C ASP A 228 14.16 -19.58 11.04
N GLY A 229 13.52 -19.59 12.21
CA GLY A 229 12.51 -18.62 12.62
C GLY A 229 13.07 -17.30 13.15
N TYR A 230 14.39 -17.09 13.25
CA TYR A 230 14.96 -15.82 13.68
C TYR A 230 14.86 -14.76 12.57
N ASP A 231 14.51 -13.51 12.87
CA ASP A 231 14.30 -12.48 11.84
C ASP A 231 15.60 -11.88 11.32
N HIS A 232 15.90 -12.18 10.05
CA HIS A 232 17.08 -11.73 9.31
C HIS A 232 16.89 -10.39 8.59
N SER A 233 15.89 -9.59 8.98
CA SER A 233 15.63 -8.29 8.38
C SER A 233 16.87 -7.38 8.40
N GLY A 234 17.11 -6.68 7.29
CA GLY A 234 18.31 -5.84 7.12
C GLY A 234 19.59 -6.57 6.72
N MET A 235 19.57 -7.91 6.60
CA MET A 235 20.70 -8.70 6.10
C MET A 235 20.58 -8.99 4.60
N THR A 236 21.72 -9.03 3.89
CA THR A 236 21.82 -9.53 2.52
C THR A 236 21.81 -11.05 2.49
N TYR A 237 21.43 -11.66 1.35
CA TYR A 237 21.44 -13.11 1.16
C TYR A 237 22.72 -13.78 1.67
N ASN A 238 23.88 -13.26 1.28
CA ASN A 238 25.19 -13.82 1.65
C ASN A 238 25.49 -13.72 3.14
N GLN A 239 24.91 -12.75 3.85
CA GLN A 239 25.04 -12.65 5.31
C GLN A 239 24.18 -13.73 5.97
N VAL A 240 22.93 -13.89 5.52
CA VAL A 240 21.99 -14.90 6.04
C VAL A 240 22.54 -16.32 5.89
N VAL A 241 23.03 -16.69 4.70
CA VAL A 241 23.55 -18.05 4.47
C VAL A 241 25.01 -18.23 4.90
N GLY A 242 25.71 -17.14 5.21
CA GLY A 242 27.14 -17.10 5.48
C GLY A 242 27.54 -17.43 6.91
N GLY A 243 26.56 -17.65 7.80
CA GLY A 243 26.75 -17.90 9.22
C GLY A 243 26.88 -16.60 10.00
N HIS A 244 25.84 -16.26 10.73
CA HIS A 244 25.78 -15.19 11.72
C HIS A 244 25.23 -15.76 13.04
N SER A 245 25.11 -14.92 14.06
CA SER A 245 24.59 -15.35 15.37
C SER A 245 23.10 -15.03 15.44
N ASP A 246 22.26 -16.06 15.40
CA ASP A 246 20.80 -15.90 15.39
C ASP A 246 20.24 -15.50 16.77
N GLN A 247 21.00 -15.74 17.84
CA GLN A 247 20.55 -15.58 19.23
C GLN A 247 20.22 -14.14 19.64
N ASP A 248 20.65 -13.14 18.86
CA ASP A 248 20.37 -11.72 19.11
C ASP A 248 19.21 -11.18 18.27
N LEU A 249 18.63 -12.00 17.39
CA LEU A 249 17.55 -11.62 16.48
C LEU A 249 16.17 -11.88 17.12
N PRO A 250 15.14 -11.10 16.76
CA PRO A 250 13.76 -11.42 17.14
C PRO A 250 13.40 -12.85 16.69
N ALA A 251 12.87 -13.66 17.61
CA ALA A 251 12.55 -15.06 17.35
C ALA A 251 11.08 -15.21 17.00
N PHE A 252 10.82 -15.91 15.89
CA PHE A 252 9.50 -16.39 15.47
C PHE A 252 9.51 -17.93 15.37
N PRO A 253 8.36 -18.61 15.27
CA PRO A 253 8.32 -20.05 15.01
C PRO A 253 9.00 -20.42 13.69
N GLY A 254 9.80 -21.48 13.68
CA GLY A 254 10.35 -22.07 12.45
C GLY A 254 9.25 -22.65 11.55
N ILE A 255 8.26 -23.35 12.13
CA ILE A 255 7.02 -23.73 11.45
C ILE A 255 5.82 -23.29 12.28
N SER A 256 4.96 -22.47 11.67
CA SER A 256 3.65 -22.11 12.23
C SER A 256 2.55 -23.00 11.65
N CYS A 257 1.95 -23.83 12.50
CA CYS A 257 0.72 -24.54 12.19
C CYS A 257 -0.48 -23.65 12.54
N LEU A 258 -1.43 -23.57 11.62
CA LEU A 258 -2.60 -22.70 11.71
C LEU A 258 -3.86 -23.52 11.46
N TYR A 259 -4.90 -23.33 12.27
CA TYR A 259 -6.20 -23.91 12.01
C TYR A 259 -7.24 -23.22 12.89
N ASP A 260 -8.26 -22.63 12.27
CA ASP A 260 -9.34 -21.98 13.01
C ASP A 260 -10.67 -22.48 12.44
N ALA A 261 -11.29 -23.41 13.15
CA ALA A 261 -12.61 -23.92 12.80
C ALA A 261 -13.48 -24.04 14.04
N ALA A 262 -14.64 -23.38 13.99
CA ALA A 262 -15.58 -23.32 15.11
C ALA A 262 -15.92 -24.73 15.64
N GLY A 263 -15.59 -24.98 16.91
CA GLY A 263 -15.85 -26.25 17.59
C GLY A 263 -14.88 -27.39 17.28
N GLN A 264 -13.83 -27.17 16.47
CA GLN A 264 -12.81 -28.18 16.13
C GLN A 264 -11.44 -27.92 16.76
N GLY A 265 -11.30 -26.84 17.52
CA GLY A 265 -10.05 -26.44 18.16
C GLY A 265 -9.07 -25.78 17.19
N ASP A 266 -7.84 -25.61 17.67
CA ASP A 266 -6.75 -24.94 16.94
C ASP A 266 -5.86 -25.98 16.21
N ALA A 267 -4.63 -25.61 15.84
CA ALA A 267 -3.73 -26.41 15.01
C ALA A 267 -2.95 -27.52 15.74
N ALA A 268 -3.35 -27.92 16.95
CA ALA A 268 -2.65 -28.95 17.73
C ALA A 268 -2.43 -30.27 16.97
N GLY A 269 -3.40 -30.70 16.14
CA GLY A 269 -3.26 -31.87 15.28
C GLY A 269 -2.22 -31.70 14.17
N GLY A 270 -2.13 -30.50 13.58
CA GLY A 270 -1.12 -30.11 12.60
C GLY A 270 0.29 -30.13 13.22
N VAL A 271 0.46 -29.55 14.40
CA VAL A 271 1.73 -29.58 15.15
C VAL A 271 2.16 -31.01 15.42
N ALA A 272 1.26 -31.87 15.89
CA ALA A 272 1.56 -33.27 16.17
C ALA A 272 1.95 -34.04 14.89
N ALA A 273 1.28 -33.77 13.76
CA ALA A 273 1.58 -34.41 12.49
C ALA A 273 2.97 -34.01 11.94
N VAL A 274 3.30 -32.72 11.98
CA VAL A 274 4.61 -32.21 11.54
C VAL A 274 5.71 -32.75 12.45
N THR A 275 5.60 -32.56 13.76
CA THR A 275 6.61 -33.02 14.72
C THR A 275 6.77 -34.54 14.69
N GLY A 276 5.68 -35.30 14.55
CA GLY A 276 5.72 -36.77 14.46
C GLY A 276 6.34 -37.31 13.18
N SER A 277 6.47 -36.48 12.14
CA SER A 277 7.14 -36.85 10.88
C SER A 277 8.65 -36.61 10.89
N LEU A 278 9.18 -35.96 11.93
CA LEU A 278 10.60 -35.70 12.12
C LEU A 278 11.27 -36.84 12.90
N SER A 279 12.45 -37.25 12.46
CA SER A 279 13.37 -38.07 13.26
C SER A 279 14.11 -37.21 14.29
N ASP A 280 14.66 -37.85 15.33
CA ASP A 280 15.40 -37.15 16.40
C ASP A 280 16.54 -36.26 15.88
N GLN A 281 17.22 -36.69 14.81
CA GLN A 281 18.32 -35.95 14.19
C GLN A 281 17.88 -34.75 13.34
N GLN A 282 16.59 -34.66 13.02
CA GLN A 282 16.00 -33.59 12.22
C GLN A 282 15.41 -32.48 13.09
N GLN A 283 15.12 -32.75 14.37
CA GLN A 283 14.45 -31.79 15.26
C GLN A 283 15.26 -30.51 15.46
N ASN A 284 16.59 -30.60 15.48
CA ASN A 284 17.50 -29.46 15.62
C ASN A 284 17.66 -28.64 14.33
N ASN A 285 17.07 -29.07 13.21
CA ASN A 285 17.06 -28.31 11.97
C ASN A 285 15.88 -27.32 11.89
N ILE A 286 15.06 -27.25 12.93
CA ILE A 286 13.92 -26.31 13.02
C ILE A 286 14.13 -25.51 14.28
N VAL A 287 14.61 -24.28 14.11
CA VAL A 287 14.99 -23.37 15.19
C VAL A 287 14.13 -22.11 15.16
N GLY A 288 14.05 -21.44 16.30
CA GLY A 288 13.19 -20.28 16.50
C GLY A 288 12.46 -20.35 17.84
N GLU A 289 11.31 -19.69 17.92
CA GLU A 289 10.49 -19.65 19.12
C GLU A 289 9.75 -20.99 19.36
N GLY A 290 9.48 -21.36 20.61
CA GLY A 290 8.68 -22.55 20.93
C GLY A 290 9.46 -23.86 21.16
N GLY A 291 10.79 -23.82 21.15
CA GLY A 291 11.64 -24.96 21.52
C GLY A 291 12.21 -25.73 20.33
N THR A 292 12.70 -26.95 20.57
CA THR A 292 13.29 -27.82 19.54
C THR A 292 12.49 -29.11 19.43
N PRO A 293 11.88 -29.43 18.27
CA PRO A 293 11.82 -28.59 17.07
C PRO A 293 10.90 -27.36 17.25
N SER A 294 11.21 -26.25 16.59
CA SER A 294 10.41 -25.02 16.63
C SER A 294 9.17 -25.15 15.73
N VAL A 295 8.19 -25.92 16.19
CA VAL A 295 6.88 -26.12 15.55
C VAL A 295 5.80 -25.73 16.53
N ARG A 296 5.02 -24.69 16.23
CA ARG A 296 4.00 -24.14 17.13
C ARG A 296 2.64 -24.01 16.46
N ASP A 297 1.60 -24.11 17.27
CA ASP A 297 0.27 -23.64 16.93
C ASP A 297 0.21 -22.12 17.09
N ALA A 298 0.25 -21.40 15.96
CA ALA A 298 0.23 -19.94 15.92
C ALA A 298 -1.18 -19.37 15.70
N THR A 299 -2.23 -20.21 15.85
CA THR A 299 -3.62 -19.79 15.58
C THR A 299 -4.03 -18.64 16.50
N GLN A 300 -3.66 -18.70 17.78
CA GLN A 300 -3.98 -17.64 18.72
C GLN A 300 -3.17 -16.35 18.44
N ASP A 301 -1.91 -16.49 18.02
CA ASP A 301 -1.05 -15.36 17.66
C ASP A 301 -1.70 -14.53 16.53
N VAL A 302 -2.30 -15.20 15.54
CA VAL A 302 -3.06 -14.54 14.46
C VAL A 302 -4.35 -13.89 14.96
N ARG A 303 -5.08 -14.53 15.89
CA ARG A 303 -6.33 -13.96 16.46
C ARG A 303 -6.09 -12.73 17.32
N ASP A 304 -4.96 -12.69 18.03
CA ASP A 304 -4.57 -11.59 18.91
C ASP A 304 -3.68 -10.55 18.22
N SER A 305 -3.38 -10.74 16.92
CA SER A 305 -2.53 -9.85 16.17
C SER A 305 -3.08 -8.42 16.15
N PRO A 306 -2.24 -7.38 16.34
CA PRO A 306 -2.67 -5.99 16.16
C PRO A 306 -3.11 -5.70 14.72
N ASN A 307 -2.62 -6.49 13.76
CA ASN A 307 -3.05 -6.43 12.37
C ASN A 307 -4.43 -7.09 12.20
N THR A 308 -5.46 -6.25 12.09
CA THR A 308 -6.84 -6.68 11.85
C THR A 308 -7.04 -7.52 10.57
N ASP A 309 -6.15 -7.43 9.58
CA ASP A 309 -6.24 -8.21 8.35
C ASP A 309 -5.68 -9.63 8.51
N ALA A 310 -4.89 -9.91 9.55
CA ALA A 310 -4.24 -11.22 9.74
C ALA A 310 -5.25 -12.37 9.80
N ILE A 311 -6.45 -12.12 10.37
CA ILE A 311 -7.53 -13.11 10.49
C ILE A 311 -8.04 -13.62 9.13
N ASN A 312 -7.85 -12.86 8.04
CA ASN A 312 -8.34 -13.22 6.71
C ASN A 312 -7.68 -14.50 6.18
N ILE A 313 -6.51 -14.92 6.70
CA ILE A 313 -5.88 -16.19 6.33
C ILE A 313 -6.73 -17.42 6.73
N PHE A 314 -7.69 -17.25 7.65
CA PHE A 314 -8.61 -18.32 8.05
C PHE A 314 -9.88 -18.38 7.20
N ASP A 315 -10.14 -17.40 6.34
CA ASP A 315 -11.30 -17.39 5.45
C ASP A 315 -10.95 -17.95 4.08
N GLY A 316 -11.41 -19.18 3.80
CA GLY A 316 -11.17 -19.82 2.52
C GLY A 316 -11.76 -19.04 1.33
N ASN A 317 -12.89 -18.36 1.52
CA ASN A 317 -13.50 -17.55 0.45
C ASN A 317 -12.63 -16.34 0.15
N PHE A 318 -12.06 -15.71 1.20
CA PHE A 318 -11.09 -14.64 1.02
C PHE A 318 -9.89 -15.13 0.20
N LEU A 319 -9.28 -16.26 0.56
CA LEU A 319 -8.10 -16.78 -0.13
C LEU A 319 -8.34 -17.09 -1.62
N VAL A 320 -9.49 -17.71 -1.95
CA VAL A 320 -9.88 -18.00 -3.33
C VAL A 320 -10.12 -16.70 -4.10
N ASN A 321 -10.87 -15.77 -3.53
CA ASN A 321 -11.15 -14.47 -4.16
C ASN A 321 -9.88 -13.63 -4.31
N PHE A 322 -8.97 -13.69 -3.34
CA PHE A 322 -7.67 -13.05 -3.39
C PHE A 322 -6.88 -13.59 -4.58
N ALA A 323 -6.70 -14.91 -4.70
CA ALA A 323 -5.99 -15.53 -5.82
C ALA A 323 -6.62 -15.18 -7.18
N ASN A 324 -7.96 -15.14 -7.27
CA ASN A 324 -8.69 -14.74 -8.47
C ASN A 324 -8.47 -13.25 -8.81
N SER A 325 -8.48 -12.36 -7.81
CA SER A 325 -8.26 -10.92 -8.01
C SER A 325 -6.82 -10.61 -8.44
N MET A 326 -5.84 -11.39 -7.94
CA MET A 326 -4.44 -11.24 -8.31
C MET A 326 -4.19 -11.55 -9.79
N ALA A 327 -5.06 -12.33 -10.44
CA ALA A 327 -4.99 -12.54 -11.88
C ALA A 327 -5.16 -11.24 -12.69
N ALA A 328 -5.74 -10.17 -12.15
CA ALA A 328 -5.84 -8.89 -12.85
C ALA A 328 -4.56 -8.05 -12.76
N VAL A 329 -3.77 -8.24 -11.70
CA VAL A 329 -2.61 -7.38 -11.36
C VAL A 329 -1.26 -8.10 -11.43
N ALA A 330 -1.26 -9.42 -11.59
CA ALA A 330 -0.04 -10.22 -11.73
C ALA A 330 0.80 -9.78 -12.93
N ASP A 331 2.10 -9.61 -12.69
CA ASP A 331 3.09 -9.27 -13.71
C ASP A 331 3.37 -10.49 -14.61
N TYR A 332 3.48 -11.69 -14.01
CA TYR A 332 3.65 -12.97 -14.71
C TYR A 332 2.51 -13.92 -14.41
N LYS A 333 2.02 -14.61 -15.44
CA LYS A 333 0.93 -15.58 -15.34
C LYS A 333 1.33 -16.87 -16.03
N TYR A 334 1.39 -17.95 -15.27
CA TYR A 334 1.71 -19.27 -15.77
C TYR A 334 0.45 -20.13 -15.88
N PRO A 335 0.26 -20.87 -16.99
CA PRO A 335 -0.85 -21.79 -17.12
C PRO A 335 -0.73 -22.95 -16.12
N ALA A 336 -1.83 -23.65 -15.87
CA ALA A 336 -1.80 -24.84 -15.03
C ALA A 336 -0.87 -25.92 -15.60
N GLY A 337 -0.01 -26.49 -14.76
CA GLY A 337 0.99 -27.49 -15.16
C GLY A 337 2.21 -26.89 -15.86
N ALA A 338 2.49 -25.60 -15.67
CA ALA A 338 3.69 -24.98 -16.21
C ALA A 338 4.95 -25.59 -15.58
N SER A 339 5.95 -25.87 -16.42
CA SER A 339 7.29 -26.29 -15.99
C SER A 339 8.30 -25.30 -16.54
N LEU A 340 8.94 -24.54 -15.66
CA LEU A 340 9.93 -23.53 -16.00
C LEU A 340 11.34 -24.07 -15.73
N SER A 341 12.28 -23.78 -16.61
CA SER A 341 13.69 -24.10 -16.36
C SER A 341 14.68 -23.10 -16.94
N GLY A 342 15.79 -22.90 -16.23
CA GLY A 342 16.86 -21.99 -16.65
C GLY A 342 16.34 -20.57 -16.89
N ASP A 343 16.56 -20.06 -18.11
CA ASP A 343 16.18 -18.69 -18.49
C ASP A 343 14.66 -18.46 -18.57
N GLU A 344 13.83 -19.51 -18.50
CA GLU A 344 12.36 -19.40 -18.46
C GLU A 344 11.83 -18.99 -17.08
N ILE A 345 12.68 -19.01 -16.05
CA ILE A 345 12.30 -18.63 -14.69
C ILE A 345 12.26 -17.10 -14.58
N GLU A 346 11.12 -16.50 -14.92
CA GLU A 346 10.86 -15.08 -14.73
C GLU A 346 10.02 -14.87 -13.45
N LEU A 347 10.68 -14.58 -12.33
CA LEU A 347 10.05 -14.46 -11.01
C LEU A 347 10.41 -13.16 -10.26
N GLY A 348 11.01 -12.19 -10.95
CA GLY A 348 11.46 -10.92 -10.36
C GLY A 348 12.82 -11.03 -9.66
N THR A 349 13.30 -9.88 -9.17
CA THR A 349 14.56 -9.77 -8.39
C THR A 349 14.32 -8.87 -7.18
N SER A 350 15.14 -8.93 -6.13
CA SER A 350 14.93 -8.10 -4.93
C SER A 350 14.91 -6.59 -5.24
N GLU A 351 15.54 -6.16 -6.34
CA GLU A 351 15.49 -4.76 -6.81
C GLU A 351 14.22 -4.42 -7.62
N ASN A 352 13.62 -5.42 -8.26
CA ASN A 352 12.41 -5.29 -9.07
C ASN A 352 11.46 -6.47 -8.80
N PRO A 353 10.89 -6.54 -7.59
CA PRO A 353 10.06 -7.67 -7.17
C PRO A 353 8.75 -7.71 -7.97
N LYS A 354 8.24 -8.91 -8.23
CA LYS A 354 7.10 -9.15 -9.12
C LYS A 354 5.97 -9.93 -8.44
N ILE A 355 4.76 -9.74 -8.97
CA ILE A 355 3.61 -10.58 -8.65
C ILE A 355 3.56 -11.70 -9.69
N THR A 356 3.80 -12.93 -9.24
CA THR A 356 3.72 -14.14 -10.06
C THR A 356 2.47 -14.92 -9.68
N LEU A 357 1.68 -15.33 -10.67
CA LEU A 357 0.53 -16.20 -10.48
C LEU A 357 0.63 -17.45 -11.36
N ALA A 358 0.63 -18.64 -10.75
CA ALA A 358 0.39 -19.89 -11.45
C ALA A 358 -1.07 -20.31 -11.28
N LEU A 359 -1.75 -20.57 -12.41
CA LEU A 359 -3.19 -20.91 -12.44
C LEU A 359 -3.51 -22.35 -12.00
N GLY A 360 -2.48 -23.14 -11.70
CA GLY A 360 -2.57 -24.50 -11.18
C GLY A 360 -1.18 -24.92 -10.73
N ASP A 361 -0.78 -26.15 -11.05
CA ASP A 361 0.55 -26.66 -10.71
C ASP A 361 1.67 -25.86 -11.37
N LEU A 362 2.75 -25.64 -10.62
CA LEU A 362 3.96 -24.97 -11.07
C LEU A 362 5.18 -25.82 -10.72
N GLN A 363 5.97 -26.16 -11.73
CA GLN A 363 7.24 -26.85 -11.57
C GLN A 363 8.39 -25.89 -11.91
N LEU A 364 9.33 -25.71 -10.98
CA LEU A 364 10.55 -24.94 -11.17
C LEU A 364 11.73 -25.91 -11.18
N ASN A 365 12.38 -26.04 -12.33
CA ASN A 365 13.47 -26.98 -12.53
C ASN A 365 14.78 -26.25 -12.87
N GLY A 366 15.89 -26.69 -12.30
CA GLY A 366 17.22 -26.19 -12.66
C GLY A 366 17.73 -25.12 -11.69
N SER A 367 18.33 -24.05 -12.21
CA SER A 367 18.85 -22.95 -11.39
C SER A 367 18.12 -21.64 -11.69
N GLY A 368 17.68 -20.93 -10.66
CA GLY A 368 17.00 -19.65 -10.82
C GLY A 368 16.90 -18.84 -9.53
N GLU A 369 16.48 -17.60 -9.68
CA GLU A 369 16.16 -16.69 -8.58
C GLU A 369 14.79 -16.05 -8.80
N GLY A 370 14.14 -15.61 -7.72
CA GLY A 370 12.87 -14.91 -7.77
C GLY A 370 12.69 -13.99 -6.57
N ALA A 371 11.86 -12.95 -6.73
CA ALA A 371 11.49 -12.09 -5.62
C ALA A 371 10.13 -11.42 -5.78
N GLY A 372 9.46 -11.20 -4.65
CA GLY A 372 8.14 -10.58 -4.57
C GLY A 372 7.09 -11.52 -4.01
N ILE A 373 5.93 -11.61 -4.66
CA ILE A 373 4.84 -12.49 -4.22
C ILE A 373 4.53 -13.52 -5.31
N MET A 374 4.60 -14.80 -4.96
CA MET A 374 4.29 -15.92 -5.86
C MET A 374 3.05 -16.64 -5.34
N ILE A 375 2.03 -16.75 -6.18
CA ILE A 375 0.76 -17.39 -5.85
C ILE A 375 0.62 -18.62 -6.75
N VAL A 376 0.44 -19.80 -6.16
CA VAL A 376 0.33 -21.07 -6.86
C VAL A 376 -1.01 -21.70 -6.55
N ARG A 377 -1.85 -21.91 -7.57
CA ARG A 377 -3.21 -22.44 -7.42
C ARG A 377 -3.33 -23.97 -7.41
N GLY A 378 -2.21 -24.66 -7.24
CA GLY A 378 -2.12 -26.12 -7.27
C GLY A 378 -0.94 -26.58 -6.43
N THR A 379 -0.19 -27.54 -6.96
CA THR A 379 1.08 -28.00 -6.38
C THR A 379 2.24 -27.09 -6.79
N LEU A 380 3.06 -26.66 -5.83
CA LEU A 380 4.36 -26.02 -6.10
C LEU A 380 5.47 -27.06 -5.97
N ASP A 381 6.15 -27.35 -7.07
CA ASP A 381 7.24 -28.31 -7.14
C ASP A 381 8.55 -27.61 -7.53
N ILE A 382 9.54 -27.63 -6.65
CA ILE A 382 10.82 -26.95 -6.86
C ILE A 382 11.95 -27.97 -6.82
N GLY A 383 12.55 -28.19 -7.99
CA GLY A 383 13.71 -29.04 -8.24
C GLY A 383 14.95 -28.25 -8.62
N GLY A 384 16.09 -28.65 -8.06
CA GLY A 384 17.39 -28.01 -8.37
C GLY A 384 17.75 -26.92 -7.35
N SER A 385 18.44 -25.88 -7.81
CA SER A 385 19.02 -24.82 -6.98
C SER A 385 18.25 -23.52 -7.18
N PHE A 386 17.50 -23.09 -6.18
CA PHE A 386 16.57 -21.97 -6.34
C PHE A 386 16.59 -21.05 -5.13
N THR A 387 16.67 -19.74 -5.36
CA THR A 387 16.59 -18.73 -4.30
C THR A 387 15.36 -17.87 -4.49
N TYR A 388 14.57 -17.69 -3.43
CA TYR A 388 13.40 -16.81 -3.46
C TYR A 388 13.41 -15.82 -2.31
N ASP A 389 13.19 -14.55 -2.62
CA ASP A 389 13.13 -13.43 -1.67
C ASP A 389 11.72 -12.83 -1.64
N GLY A 390 10.90 -13.17 -0.63
CA GLY A 390 9.56 -12.64 -0.48
C GLY A 390 8.54 -13.64 0.06
N VAL A 391 7.31 -13.56 -0.45
CA VAL A 391 6.19 -14.38 0.02
C VAL A 391 5.77 -15.39 -1.05
N ILE A 392 5.59 -16.66 -0.65
CA ILE A 392 5.04 -17.71 -1.49
C ILE A 392 3.72 -18.18 -0.90
N LEU A 393 2.64 -18.12 -1.68
CA LEU A 393 1.31 -18.55 -1.30
C LEU A 393 0.93 -19.75 -2.17
N VAL A 394 0.89 -20.94 -1.57
CA VAL A 394 0.40 -22.17 -2.22
C VAL A 394 -1.06 -22.33 -1.84
N LEU A 395 -1.95 -21.78 -2.68
CA LEU A 395 -3.38 -21.61 -2.46
C LEU A 395 -4.17 -22.49 -3.44
N GLY A 396 -4.43 -23.76 -3.13
CA GLY A 396 -5.15 -24.63 -4.06
C GLY A 396 -5.18 -26.08 -3.59
N GLU A 397 -4.48 -26.96 -4.29
CA GLU A 397 -4.20 -28.32 -3.79
C GLU A 397 -3.39 -28.29 -2.49
N GLY A 398 -2.66 -27.19 -2.23
CA GLY A 398 -1.97 -26.97 -0.96
C GLY A 398 -0.80 -27.92 -0.75
N GLU A 399 -0.07 -28.21 -1.82
CA GLU A 399 1.08 -29.11 -1.80
C GLU A 399 2.36 -28.39 -2.17
N LEU A 400 3.36 -28.47 -1.29
CA LEU A 400 4.72 -27.97 -1.51
C LEU A 400 5.67 -29.16 -1.60
N ARG A 401 6.28 -29.35 -2.77
CA ARG A 401 7.32 -30.36 -3.01
C ARG A 401 8.66 -29.69 -3.26
N LEU A 402 9.65 -30.07 -2.47
CA LEU A 402 11.01 -29.57 -2.58
C LEU A 402 11.94 -30.75 -2.77
N HIS A 403 12.68 -30.76 -3.88
CA HIS A 403 13.68 -31.80 -4.15
C HIS A 403 14.92 -31.21 -4.84
N GLY A 404 15.93 -32.05 -5.11
CA GLY A 404 17.21 -31.59 -5.66
C GLY A 404 18.09 -30.87 -4.64
N ALA A 405 18.87 -29.87 -5.06
CA ALA A 405 20.00 -29.35 -4.27
C ALA A 405 20.03 -27.82 -4.18
N ASN A 406 20.18 -27.30 -2.96
CA ASN A 406 20.43 -25.90 -2.62
C ASN A 406 19.28 -24.96 -2.94
N LYS A 407 18.20 -25.08 -2.16
CA LYS A 407 17.07 -24.15 -2.21
C LYS A 407 17.14 -23.22 -1.00
N SER A 408 16.92 -21.93 -1.20
CA SER A 408 16.96 -20.92 -0.14
C SER A 408 15.74 -20.01 -0.25
N PHE A 409 14.89 -20.01 0.75
CA PHE A 409 13.71 -19.16 0.83
C PHE A 409 13.92 -18.12 1.92
N LEU A 410 13.86 -16.84 1.56
CA LEU A 410 14.00 -15.71 2.48
C LEU A 410 12.66 -14.99 2.53
N GLY A 411 12.00 -15.01 3.68
CA GLY A 411 10.66 -14.46 3.85
C GLY A 411 9.70 -15.51 4.39
N GLY A 412 8.53 -15.67 3.76
CA GLY A 412 7.46 -16.52 4.30
C GLY A 412 6.73 -17.34 3.24
N ILE A 413 6.48 -18.60 3.55
CA ILE A 413 5.68 -19.50 2.72
C ILE A 413 4.41 -19.85 3.46
N TYR A 414 3.25 -19.68 2.82
CA TYR A 414 1.95 -20.10 3.34
C TYR A 414 1.38 -21.20 2.46
N VAL A 415 1.18 -22.39 3.05
CA VAL A 415 0.66 -23.58 2.38
C VAL A 415 -0.72 -23.91 2.92
N VAL A 416 -1.72 -23.90 2.04
CA VAL A 416 -3.10 -24.22 2.39
C VAL A 416 -3.78 -24.97 1.26
N ASN A 417 -4.46 -26.06 1.61
CA ASN A 417 -5.37 -26.71 0.68
C ASN A 417 -6.71 -26.00 0.78
N VAL A 418 -7.04 -25.20 -0.23
CA VAL A 418 -8.29 -24.47 -0.33
C VAL A 418 -8.82 -24.62 -1.76
N THR A 419 -10.01 -25.19 -1.88
CA THR A 419 -10.64 -25.45 -3.17
C THR A 419 -11.95 -24.69 -3.28
N GLU A 420 -12.20 -24.11 -4.45
CA GLU A 420 -13.46 -23.46 -4.77
C GLU A 420 -14.49 -24.52 -5.18
N ASN A 421 -15.61 -24.56 -4.47
CA ASN A 421 -16.75 -25.42 -4.76
C ASN A 421 -17.56 -24.87 -5.93
N ALA A 422 -18.39 -25.72 -6.54
CA ALA A 422 -19.27 -25.32 -7.64
C ALA A 422 -20.30 -24.24 -7.27
N ASP A 423 -20.59 -24.05 -5.97
CA ASP A 423 -21.48 -23.01 -5.45
C ASP A 423 -20.76 -21.69 -5.13
N GLY A 424 -19.45 -21.60 -5.38
CA GLY A 424 -18.61 -20.44 -5.09
C GLY A 424 -18.13 -20.34 -3.65
N SER A 425 -18.47 -21.31 -2.78
CA SER A 425 -17.89 -21.41 -1.44
C SER A 425 -16.51 -22.06 -1.50
N ALA A 426 -15.65 -21.76 -0.52
CA ALA A 426 -14.37 -22.43 -0.37
C ALA A 426 -14.44 -23.57 0.66
N THR A 427 -13.66 -24.63 0.43
CA THR A 427 -13.47 -25.71 1.42
C THR A 427 -11.99 -25.96 1.64
N PHE A 428 -11.64 -26.05 2.92
CA PHE A 428 -10.29 -26.41 3.34
C PHE A 428 -10.11 -27.93 3.29
N GLY A 429 -9.02 -28.35 2.66
CA GLY A 429 -8.56 -29.73 2.66
C GLY A 429 -7.36 -29.95 3.57
N ARG A 430 -6.64 -31.04 3.33
CA ARG A 430 -5.40 -31.37 4.05
C ARG A 430 -4.19 -30.91 3.23
N PRO A 431 -3.36 -29.97 3.73
CA PRO A 431 -2.14 -29.58 3.04
C PRO A 431 -1.08 -30.69 3.08
N ALA A 432 -0.14 -30.63 2.14
CA ALA A 432 0.97 -31.55 2.02
C ALA A 432 2.32 -30.81 1.93
N LEU A 433 3.29 -31.26 2.71
CA LEU A 433 4.67 -30.76 2.73
C LEU A 433 5.60 -31.94 2.44
N ASP A 434 6.33 -31.89 1.34
CA ASP A 434 7.37 -32.86 1.01
C ASP A 434 8.71 -32.13 0.90
N ILE A 435 9.48 -32.13 1.98
CA ILE A 435 10.74 -31.41 2.09
C ILE A 435 11.88 -32.42 1.96
N GLN A 436 12.51 -32.38 0.79
CA GLN A 436 13.66 -33.24 0.45
C GLN A 436 14.84 -32.42 -0.05
N GLY A 437 16.01 -33.07 -0.01
CA GLY A 437 17.26 -32.49 -0.48
C GLY A 437 17.72 -31.32 0.40
N ASN A 438 18.61 -30.48 -0.14
CA ASN A 438 19.11 -29.33 0.59
C ASN A 438 18.16 -28.14 0.40
N SER A 439 17.49 -27.73 1.48
CA SER A 439 16.45 -26.69 1.50
C SER A 439 16.60 -25.85 2.76
N ARG A 440 16.71 -24.53 2.63
CA ARG A 440 16.86 -23.59 3.74
C ARG A 440 15.73 -22.58 3.70
N PHE A 441 15.14 -22.29 4.86
CA PHE A 441 14.08 -21.31 5.01
C PHE A 441 14.49 -20.36 6.12
N TYR A 442 14.46 -19.06 5.83
CA TYR A 442 14.88 -18.02 6.74
C TYR A 442 13.78 -17.00 6.91
N MET A 443 13.38 -16.76 8.15
CA MET A 443 12.47 -15.69 8.48
C MET A 443 13.14 -14.36 8.18
N LYS A 444 12.48 -13.53 7.38
CA LYS A 444 13.01 -12.23 6.96
C LYS A 444 11.85 -11.25 6.74
N SER A 445 11.53 -10.48 7.78
CA SER A 445 10.34 -9.63 7.85
C SER A 445 10.29 -8.55 6.76
N ASP A 446 11.44 -7.98 6.39
CA ASP A 446 11.53 -6.98 5.31
C ASP A 446 11.22 -7.57 3.92
N SER A 447 11.44 -8.88 3.73
CA SER A 447 11.13 -9.61 2.48
C SER A 447 9.65 -9.95 2.40
N ILE A 448 9.07 -10.33 3.55
CA ILE A 448 7.61 -10.48 3.68
C ILE A 448 6.93 -9.13 3.42
N ALA A 449 7.47 -8.04 4.00
CA ALA A 449 7.00 -6.68 3.77
C ALA A 449 7.12 -6.23 2.31
N MET A 450 8.23 -6.57 1.65
CA MET A 450 8.36 -6.38 0.20
C MET A 450 7.24 -7.12 -0.55
N GLY A 451 6.97 -8.38 -0.21
CA GLY A 451 5.93 -9.20 -0.84
C GLY A 451 4.54 -8.56 -0.75
N TYR A 452 4.05 -8.27 0.46
CA TYR A 452 2.72 -7.66 0.61
C TYR A 452 2.67 -6.20 0.14
N SER A 453 3.80 -5.47 0.07
CA SER A 453 3.83 -4.11 -0.48
C SER A 453 3.51 -4.03 -1.98
N LEU A 454 3.61 -5.16 -2.70
CA LEU A 454 3.21 -5.25 -4.11
C LEU A 454 1.69 -5.27 -4.28
N LEU A 455 0.95 -5.62 -3.24
CA LEU A 455 -0.50 -5.68 -3.28
C LEU A 455 -1.09 -4.28 -3.52
N PRO A 456 -2.10 -4.16 -4.39
CA PRO A 456 -2.72 -2.88 -4.67
C PRO A 456 -3.41 -2.33 -3.42
N MET A 457 -3.15 -1.07 -3.08
CA MET A 457 -3.81 -0.43 -1.95
C MET A 457 -5.31 -0.26 -2.19
N ARG A 458 -6.10 -0.59 -1.17
CA ARG A 458 -7.55 -0.39 -1.15
C ARG A 458 -7.86 1.06 -0.80
N VAL A 459 -8.83 1.64 -1.50
CA VAL A 459 -9.37 2.97 -1.18
C VAL A 459 -10.55 2.76 -0.25
N LEU A 460 -10.44 3.26 0.98
CA LEU A 460 -11.51 3.15 1.99
C LEU A 460 -12.45 4.35 1.94
N SER A 461 -11.90 5.54 1.69
CA SER A 461 -12.66 6.78 1.59
C SER A 461 -11.95 7.72 0.64
N TRP A 462 -12.72 8.48 -0.12
CA TRP A 462 -12.27 9.59 -0.97
C TRP A 462 -13.14 10.79 -0.64
N ARG A 463 -12.51 11.93 -0.35
CA ARG A 463 -13.22 13.19 -0.11
C ARG A 463 -12.45 14.39 -0.62
N GLU A 464 -13.20 15.37 -1.08
CA GLU A 464 -12.67 16.72 -1.26
C GLU A 464 -12.68 17.45 0.09
N VAL A 465 -11.57 18.12 0.41
CA VAL A 465 -11.38 18.87 1.64
C VAL A 465 -11.63 20.35 1.36
N THR A 466 -12.71 20.87 1.92
CA THR A 466 -13.01 22.31 1.97
C THR A 466 -12.68 22.86 3.37
N PRO A 467 -12.55 24.19 3.53
CA PRO A 467 -12.28 24.79 4.85
C PRO A 467 -13.29 24.41 5.94
N GLU A 468 -14.53 24.09 5.57
CA GLU A 468 -15.60 23.71 6.50
C GLU A 468 -15.51 22.25 6.99
N ILE A 469 -14.86 21.38 6.21
CA ILE A 469 -14.74 19.93 6.45
C ILE A 469 -13.29 19.58 6.84
N GLU A 470 -12.39 20.55 6.82
CA GLU A 470 -11.01 20.39 7.25
C GLU A 470 -10.99 19.94 8.73
N PRO A 471 -10.35 18.81 9.05
CA PRO A 471 -10.29 18.33 10.42
C PRO A 471 -9.61 19.39 11.29
N LEU A 472 -10.37 19.91 12.27
CA LEU A 472 -9.83 20.74 13.34
C LEU A 472 -8.83 19.88 14.12
N LEU A 473 -7.65 20.42 14.44
CA LEU A 473 -6.60 19.78 15.25
C LEU A 473 -7.21 18.93 16.38
N THR A 474 -7.33 17.63 16.15
CA THR A 474 -7.31 16.65 17.22
C THR A 474 -5.86 16.19 17.28
N SER A 475 -5.17 16.72 18.30
CA SER A 475 -3.89 16.30 18.88
C SER A 475 -2.70 15.97 17.96
N ASN A 476 -1.64 16.77 18.08
CA ASN A 476 -0.27 16.34 17.81
C ASN A 476 0.16 15.16 18.68
#